data_AF-A0A931XZD6-F1
#
_entry.id   AF-A0A931XZD6-F1
#
_cell.length_a   1.000
_cell.length_b   1.000
_cell.length_c   1.000
_cell.angle_alpha   90.00
_cell.angle_beta   90.00
_cell.angle_gamma   90.00
#
_symmetry.space_group_name_H-M   'P 1'
#
loop_
_entity.id
_entity.type
_entity.pdbx_description
1 polymer ?
#
loop_
_entity_poly.entity_id
_entity_poly.type
_entity_poly.pdbx_seq_one_letter_code
_entity_poly.pdbx_strand_id
1 'polypeptide(L)'
;MTAIDGATVLDRNLALQAFGVILPVAHDIRVSFAVNPEASSLTEGDLACRGTRHRASATFAAEHPGAVVFVASEDGDVSCMFRPAGHECAIVFRLGRRDAV
;
A
#
# COMPACT_ATOMS: atom_id res chain seq x y z
N MET A 1 13.12 -14.43 2.78
CA MET A 1 11.81 -14.50 3.48
C MET A 1 10.61 -14.33 2.54
N THR A 2 10.76 -14.27 1.21
CA THR A 2 9.63 -14.15 0.26
C THR A 2 9.26 -15.47 -0.44
N ALA A 3 9.65 -16.62 0.13
CA ALA A 3 9.31 -17.93 -0.41
C ALA A 3 7.89 -18.41 -0.02
N ILE A 4 7.14 -17.59 0.72
CA ILE A 4 5.80 -17.87 1.20
C ILE A 4 4.87 -16.78 0.67
N ASP A 5 3.79 -17.21 0.02
CA ASP A 5 2.75 -16.30 -0.50
C ASP A 5 1.95 -15.66 0.65
N GLY A 6 1.47 -14.43 0.43
CA GLY A 6 0.75 -13.64 1.43
C GLY A 6 1.58 -12.52 2.08
N ALA A 7 0.99 -11.89 3.09
CA ALA A 7 1.55 -10.73 3.79
C ALA A 7 2.38 -11.12 5.02
N THR A 8 3.38 -10.30 5.32
CA THR A 8 4.11 -10.31 6.60
C THR A 8 3.58 -9.17 7.45
N VAL A 9 3.15 -9.47 8.67
CA VAL A 9 2.61 -8.48 9.61
C VAL A 9 3.63 -8.23 10.69
N LEU A 10 3.96 -6.95 10.87
CA LEU A 10 4.84 -6.46 11.92
C LEU A 10 4.04 -5.57 12.87
N ASP A 11 4.45 -5.51 14.13
CA ASP A 11 3.95 -4.49 15.05
C ASP A 11 4.70 -3.14 14.88
N ARG A 12 4.37 -2.17 15.74
CA ARG A 12 4.98 -0.82 15.72
C ARG A 12 6.47 -0.81 16.10
N ASN A 13 6.96 -1.87 16.74
CA ASN A 13 8.39 -2.07 17.04
C ASN A 13 9.09 -2.86 15.93
N LEU A 14 8.42 -3.08 14.79
CA LEU A 14 8.87 -3.90 13.67
C LEU A 14 9.10 -5.37 14.07
N ALA A 15 8.53 -5.84 15.18
CA ALA A 15 8.61 -7.24 15.56
C ALA A 15 7.64 -8.07 14.71
N LEU A 16 8.10 -9.23 14.24
CA LEU A 16 7.31 -10.15 13.44
C LEU A 16 6.15 -10.72 14.26
N GLN A 17 4.93 -10.48 13.80
CA GLN A 17 3.69 -11.02 14.41
C GLN A 17 3.18 -12.23 13.63
N ALA A 18 3.20 -12.16 12.29
CA ALA A 18 2.74 -13.24 11.42
C ALA A 18 3.37 -13.18 10.02
N PHE A 19 3.39 -14.31 9.32
CA PHE A 19 3.78 -14.43 7.91
C PHE A 19 2.77 -15.32 7.17
N GLY A 20 2.67 -15.16 5.85
CA GLY A 20 1.73 -15.91 5.02
C GLY A 20 0.27 -15.51 5.24
N VAL A 21 0.02 -14.28 5.71
CA VAL A 21 -1.32 -13.80 6.01
C VAL A 21 -2.07 -13.48 4.72
N ILE A 22 -3.27 -14.02 4.56
CA ILE A 22 -4.17 -13.67 3.46
C ILE A 22 -4.95 -12.42 3.86
N LEU A 23 -4.71 -11.32 3.14
CA LEU A 23 -5.43 -10.07 3.36
C LEU A 23 -6.72 -10.03 2.52
N PRO A 24 -7.80 -9.42 3.03
CA PRO A 24 -9.02 -9.23 2.26
C PRO A 24 -8.77 -8.28 1.07
N VAL A 25 -9.60 -8.42 0.04
CA VAL A 25 -9.62 -7.52 -1.12
C VAL A 25 -11.04 -6.99 -1.28
N ALA A 26 -11.23 -5.69 -1.06
CA ALA A 26 -12.51 -5.05 -1.34
C ALA A 26 -12.74 -4.98 -2.86
N HIS A 27 -14.02 -5.05 -3.26
CA HIS A 27 -14.41 -4.93 -4.67
C HIS A 27 -14.23 -3.50 -5.20
N ASP A 28 -14.66 -2.51 -4.40
CA ASP A 28 -14.58 -1.10 -4.75
C ASP A 28 -13.68 -0.36 -3.77
N ILE A 29 -12.48 0.01 -4.22
CA ILE A 29 -11.53 0.80 -3.43
C ILE A 29 -11.14 2.05 -4.18
N ARG A 30 -11.43 3.19 -3.54
CA ARG A 30 -10.93 4.49 -3.94
C ARG A 30 -9.59 4.72 -3.26
N VAL A 31 -8.63 5.24 -4.02
CA VAL A 31 -7.32 5.64 -3.50
C VAL A 31 -6.94 7.00 -4.04
N SER A 32 -6.01 7.66 -3.37
CA SER A 32 -5.29 8.81 -3.92
C SER A 32 -3.86 8.39 -4.22
N PHE A 33 -3.30 8.84 -5.34
CA PHE A 33 -1.90 8.68 -5.67
C PHE A 33 -1.14 9.94 -5.27
N ALA A 34 -0.10 9.79 -4.45
CA ALA A 34 0.82 10.87 -4.14
C ALA A 34 1.65 11.22 -5.37
N VAL A 35 1.62 12.49 -5.77
CA VAL A 35 2.40 13.01 -6.89
C VAL A 35 3.83 13.33 -6.47
N ASN A 36 4.03 13.60 -5.17
CA ASN A 36 5.34 13.87 -4.56
C ASN A 36 5.49 13.10 -3.23
N PRO A 37 6.72 12.93 -2.72
CA PRO A 37 6.98 12.21 -1.47
C PRO A 37 6.27 12.80 -0.24
N GLU A 38 6.03 14.11 -0.24
CA GLU A 38 5.39 14.83 0.86
C GLU A 38 3.86 14.67 0.88
N ALA A 39 3.28 14.00 -0.12
CA ALA A 39 1.84 13.88 -0.33
C ALA A 39 1.10 15.24 -0.38
N SER A 40 1.79 16.33 -0.70
CA SER A 40 1.20 17.68 -0.75
C SER A 40 0.31 17.87 -1.98
N SER A 41 0.49 17.01 -2.99
CA SER A 41 -0.38 16.92 -4.16
C SER A 41 -0.81 15.48 -4.36
N LEU A 42 -2.13 15.29 -4.53
CA LEU A 42 -2.78 14.00 -4.66
C LEU A 42 -3.61 13.98 -5.95
N THR A 43 -3.58 12.85 -6.65
CA THR A 43 -4.46 12.57 -7.78
C THR A 43 -5.38 11.40 -7.42
N GLU A 44 -6.69 11.57 -7.57
CA GLU A 44 -7.63 10.46 -7.36
C GLU A 44 -7.43 9.34 -8.38
N GLY A 45 -7.68 8.11 -7.96
CA GLY A 45 -7.76 6.98 -8.87
C GLY A 45 -8.24 5.70 -8.20
N ASP A 46 -8.10 4.61 -8.93
CA ASP A 46 -8.42 3.27 -8.47
C ASP A 46 -7.23 2.32 -8.68
N LEU A 47 -7.41 1.08 -8.21
CA LEU A 47 -6.44 0.00 -8.39
C LEU A 47 -7.00 -1.12 -9.28
N ALA A 48 -8.00 -0.85 -10.12
CA ALA A 48 -8.62 -1.85 -10.98
C ALA A 48 -7.60 -2.53 -11.92
N CYS A 49 -6.66 -1.74 -12.44
CA CYS A 49 -5.58 -2.22 -13.31
C CYS A 49 -4.37 -2.80 -12.55
N ARG A 50 -4.41 -2.92 -11.22
CA ARG A 50 -3.29 -3.44 -10.41
C ARG A 50 -3.55 -4.86 -9.93
N GLY A 51 -2.47 -5.61 -9.71
CA GLY A 51 -2.54 -6.99 -9.21
C GLY A 51 -3.13 -7.11 -7.80
N THR A 52 -3.47 -8.35 -7.42
CA THR A 52 -4.11 -8.69 -6.13
C THR A 52 -3.35 -8.16 -4.92
N ARG A 53 -2.01 -8.23 -4.92
CA ARG A 53 -1.15 -7.68 -3.85
C ARG A 53 -1.44 -6.20 -3.57
N HIS A 54 -1.51 -5.37 -4.61
CA HIS A 54 -1.77 -3.94 -4.47
C HIS A 54 -3.18 -3.68 -3.94
N ARG A 55 -4.19 -4.38 -4.45
CA ARG A 55 -5.58 -4.18 -4.00
C ARG A 55 -5.78 -4.63 -2.55
N ALA A 56 -5.15 -5.75 -2.16
CA ALA A 56 -5.20 -6.24 -0.79
C ALA A 56 -4.53 -5.25 0.19
N SER A 57 -3.36 -4.73 -0.18
CA SER A 57 -2.65 -3.73 0.61
C SER A 57 -3.44 -2.42 0.75
N ALA A 58 -4.10 -1.96 -0.32
CA ALA A 58 -4.93 -0.77 -0.27
C ALA A 58 -6.18 -0.98 0.61
N THR A 59 -6.76 -2.19 0.55
CA THR A 59 -7.88 -2.59 1.42
C THR A 59 -7.47 -2.50 2.87
N PHE A 60 -6.36 -3.14 3.20
CA PHE A 60 -5.83 -3.14 4.55
C PHE A 60 -5.51 -1.72 5.06
N ALA A 61 -4.84 -0.89 4.26
CA ALA A 61 -4.53 0.48 4.63
C ALA A 61 -5.79 1.35 4.80
N ALA A 62 -6.81 1.12 3.97
CA ALA A 62 -8.09 1.82 4.09
C ALA A 62 -8.85 1.40 5.36
N GLU A 63 -8.89 0.11 5.68
CA GLU A 63 -9.60 -0.41 6.86
C GLU A 63 -8.86 -0.11 8.18
N HIS A 64 -7.55 0.10 8.13
CA HIS A 64 -6.70 0.33 9.30
C HIS A 64 -5.92 1.63 9.18
N PRO A 65 -6.55 2.80 9.44
CA PRO A 65 -5.86 4.08 9.40
C PRO A 65 -4.71 4.11 10.40
N GLY A 66 -3.57 4.66 9.98
CA GLY A 66 -2.33 4.61 10.74
C GLY A 66 -1.43 3.41 10.42
N ALA A 67 -1.94 2.35 9.78
CA ALA A 67 -1.12 1.25 9.31
C ALA A 67 -0.36 1.64 8.04
N VAL A 68 0.92 1.23 7.97
CA VAL A 68 1.78 1.44 6.79
C VAL A 68 1.97 0.10 6.10
N VAL A 69 1.67 0.04 4.81
CA VAL A 69 1.77 -1.19 4.01
C VAL A 69 2.74 -0.99 2.86
N PHE A 70 3.74 -1.87 2.75
CA PHE A 70 4.68 -1.87 1.64
C PHE A 70 4.38 -3.03 0.68
N VAL A 71 4.43 -2.75 -0.62
CA VAL A 71 4.25 -3.74 -1.69
C VAL A 71 5.45 -3.67 -2.61
N ALA A 72 6.24 -4.73 -2.66
CA ALA A 72 7.21 -4.92 -3.73
C ALA A 72 6.49 -5.59 -4.92
N SER A 73 6.38 -4.87 -6.03
CA SER A 73 5.84 -5.42 -7.29
C SER A 73 6.89 -6.31 -7.95
N GLU A 74 6.42 -7.29 -8.71
CA GLU A 74 7.28 -8.08 -9.60
C GLU A 74 7.90 -7.20 -10.70
N ASP A 75 7.18 -6.14 -11.10
CA ASP A 75 7.62 -5.17 -12.11
C ASP A 75 8.75 -4.23 -11.64
N GLY A 76 9.28 -4.44 -10.43
CA GLY A 76 10.44 -3.72 -9.89
C GLY A 76 10.13 -2.45 -9.09
N ASP A 77 8.89 -1.93 -9.17
CA ASP A 77 8.45 -0.80 -8.35
C ASP A 77 8.09 -1.24 -6.92
N VAL A 78 8.45 -0.43 -5.92
CA VAL A 78 7.92 -0.56 -4.55
C VAL A 78 6.86 0.50 -4.34
N SER A 79 5.71 0.12 -3.79
CA SER A 79 4.66 1.04 -3.38
C SER A 79 4.51 1.05 -1.86
N CYS A 80 4.18 2.21 -1.30
CA CYS A 80 3.74 2.35 0.08
C CYS A 80 2.28 2.80 0.09
N MET A 81 1.47 2.24 0.97
CA MET A 81 0.07 2.61 1.15
C MET A 81 -0.16 2.99 2.60
N PHE A 82 -0.76 4.15 2.80
CA PHE A 82 -1.00 4.70 4.11
C PHE A 82 -2.29 5.53 4.09
N ARG A 83 -3.16 5.33 5.08
CA ARG A 83 -4.28 6.24 5.33
C ARG A 83 -4.01 7.02 6.61
N PRO A 84 -3.67 8.33 6.50
CA PRO A 84 -3.57 9.17 7.69
C PRO A 84 -4.93 9.29 8.39
N ALA A 85 -4.90 9.54 9.70
CA ALA A 85 -6.13 9.83 10.45
C ALA A 85 -6.85 11.04 9.84
N GLY A 86 -8.16 10.93 9.63
CA GLY A 86 -8.98 11.99 9.03
C GLY A 86 -9.03 11.99 7.49
N HIS A 87 -8.27 11.13 6.81
CA HIS A 87 -8.42 10.95 5.36
C HIS A 87 -9.47 9.89 5.03
N GLU A 88 -10.28 10.16 3.99
CA GLU A 88 -11.35 9.25 3.55
C GLU A 88 -10.84 7.98 2.87
N CYS A 89 -9.69 8.05 2.20
CA CYS A 89 -9.11 6.93 1.46
C CYS A 89 -7.61 6.76 1.69
N ALA A 90 -7.08 5.59 1.33
CA ALA A 90 -5.65 5.31 1.40
C ALA A 90 -4.89 6.09 0.32
N ILE A 91 -3.71 6.59 0.69
CA ILE A 91 -2.77 7.26 -0.21
C ILE A 91 -1.74 6.22 -0.67
N VAL A 92 -1.50 6.15 -1.97
CA VAL A 92 -0.52 5.29 -2.61
C VAL A 92 0.69 6.13 -3.02
N PHE A 93 1.85 5.75 -2.50
CA PHE A 93 3.14 6.34 -2.81
C PHE A 93 3.92 5.37 -3.68
N ARG A 94 4.52 5.85 -4.77
CA ARG A 94 5.51 5.07 -5.52
C ARG A 94 6.90 5.41 -4.99
N LEU A 95 7.64 4.39 -4.57
CA LEU A 95 8.99 4.51 -4.06
C LEU A 95 9.98 4.09 -5.15
N GLY A 96 11.06 4.85 -5.35
CA GLY A 96 12.20 4.41 -6.16
C GLY A 96 12.24 4.87 -7.63
N ARG A 97 11.21 5.56 -8.15
CA ARG A 97 11.42 6.35 -9.38
C ARG A 97 12.21 7.61 -9.03
N ARG A 98 13.46 7.67 -9.45
CA ARG A 98 14.13 8.97 -9.61
C ARG A 98 13.37 9.72 -10.69
N ASP A 99 12.96 10.94 -10.40
CA ASP A 99 12.51 11.86 -11.44
C ASP A 99 13.60 11.90 -12.51
N ALA A 100 13.23 11.64 -13.76
CA ALA A 100 14.12 11.88 -14.87
C ALA A 100 14.39 13.39 -14.88
N VAL A 101 15.60 13.77 -14.45
CA VAL A 101 16.15 15.11 -14.66
C VAL A 101 16.36 15.31 -16.16
#